data_AF-A0A442J531-F1
#
_entry.id   AF-A0A442J531-F1
#
_cell.length_a   1.000
_cell.length_b   1.000
_cell.length_c   1.000
_cell.angle_alpha   90.00
_cell.angle_beta   90.00
_cell.angle_gamma   90.00
#
_symmetry.space_group_name_H-M   'P 1'
#
loop_
_entity.id
_entity.type
_entity.pdbx_description
1 polymer ?
#
loop_
_entity_poly.entity_id
_entity_poly.type
_entity_poly.pdbx_seq_one_letter_code
_entity_poly.pdbx_strand_id
1 'polypeptide(L)' 'MTRDRTNNPATGIKGKRHGPPANDETEHFEFCPVCGQTFDTRNLGEVLHHHLPEHEPLPTEQ' A
#
# COMPACT_ATOMS: atom_id res chain seq x y z
N MET A 1 12.46 -19.68 4.48
CA MET A 1 11.31 -20.18 5.26
C MET A 1 10.28 -20.73 4.29
N THR A 2 10.12 -22.05 4.24
CA THR A 2 9.01 -22.70 3.52
C THR A 2 7.73 -22.31 4.25
N ARG A 3 6.89 -21.47 3.62
CA ARG A 3 5.55 -21.22 4.13
C ARG A 3 4.83 -22.56 4.18
N ASP A 4 4.44 -23.01 5.36
CA ASP A 4 3.58 -24.19 5.48
C ASP A 4 2.35 -23.93 4.62
N ARG A 5 2.22 -24.71 3.54
CA ARG A 5 1.04 -24.62 2.70
C ARG A 5 -0.15 -24.93 3.58
N THR A 6 -1.11 -24.02 3.62
CA THR A 6 -2.41 -24.29 4.22
C THR A 6 -2.92 -25.62 3.66
N ASN A 7 -3.47 -26.48 4.50
CA ASN A 7 -4.19 -27.69 4.08
C ASN A 7 -5.66 -27.30 3.98
N ASN A 8 -6.08 -26.73 2.85
CA ASN A 8 -7.50 -26.50 2.59
C ASN A 8 -7.83 -26.76 1.11
N PRO A 9 -9.11 -26.88 0.74
CA PRO A 9 -9.51 -27.15 -0.64
C PRO A 9 -9.04 -26.09 -1.66
N ALA A 10 -8.70 -24.88 -1.20
CA ALA A 10 -8.18 -23.81 -2.05
C ALA A 10 -6.65 -23.86 -2.24
N THR A 11 -5.95 -24.77 -1.56
CA THR A 11 -4.50 -24.91 -1.67
C THR A 11 -4.09 -25.29 -3.09
N GLY A 12 -3.34 -24.39 -3.74
CA GLY A 12 -2.88 -24.58 -5.12
C GLY A 12 -3.87 -24.09 -6.18
N ILE A 13 -5.06 -23.61 -5.82
CA ILE A 13 -5.94 -22.92 -6.75
C ILE A 13 -5.30 -21.58 -7.12
N LYS A 14 -4.97 -21.42 -8.41
CA LYS A 14 -4.54 -20.12 -8.96
C LYS A 14 -5.78 -19.28 -9.26
N GLY A 15 -5.93 -18.17 -8.54
CA GLY A 15 -6.97 -17.19 -8.84
C GLY A 15 -6.73 -16.50 -10.18
N LYS A 16 -7.81 -16.02 -10.80
CA LYS A 16 -7.75 -15.13 -11.98
C LYS A 16 -8.00 -13.70 -11.51
N ARG A 17 -7.18 -12.74 -11.96
CA ARG A 17 -7.46 -11.31 -11.74
C ARG A 17 -8.76 -10.95 -12.46
N HIS A 18 -9.70 -10.41 -11.70
CA HIS A 18 -10.88 -9.75 -12.25
C HIS A 18 -10.63 -8.24 -12.23
N GLY A 19 -10.90 -7.56 -13.35
CA GLY A 19 -10.67 -6.12 -13.50
C GLY A 19 -9.49 -5.76 -14.41
N PRO A 20 -9.20 -4.45 -14.54
CA PRO A 20 -8.07 -3.96 -15.32
C PRO A 20 -6.71 -4.47 -14.77
N PRO A 21 -5.63 -4.31 -15.54
CA PRO A 21 -4.27 -4.54 -15.06
C PRO A 21 -4.02 -3.83 -13.73
N ALA A 22 -3.02 -4.30 -12.98
CA ALA A 22 -2.54 -3.50 -11.86
C ALA A 22 -2.08 -2.14 -12.41
N ASN A 23 -2.45 -1.09 -11.70
CA ASN A 23 -1.88 0.24 -11.89
C ASN A 23 -0.35 0.16 -11.72
N ASP A 24 0.36 1.11 -12.31
CA ASP A 24 1.78 1.25 -12.02
C ASP A 24 1.96 1.58 -10.54
N GLU A 25 2.97 1.00 -9.89
CA GLU A 25 3.19 1.23 -8.45
C GLU A 25 3.36 2.72 -8.13
N THR A 26 3.87 3.52 -9.07
CA THR A 26 4.01 4.97 -8.91
C THR A 26 2.67 5.71 -8.82
N GLU A 27 1.59 5.15 -9.37
CA GLU A 27 0.24 5.76 -9.33
C GLU A 27 -0.41 5.67 -7.94
N HIS A 28 0.20 4.93 -7.00
CA HIS A 28 -0.27 4.84 -5.61
C HIS A 28 0.36 5.88 -4.68
N PHE A 29 1.32 6.66 -5.16
CA PHE A 29 2.01 7.66 -4.36
C PHE A 29 1.46 9.06 -4.61
N GLU A 30 1.17 9.78 -3.53
CA GLU A 30 0.69 11.16 -3.59
C GLU A 30 1.66 12.12 -2.89
N PHE A 31 1.83 13.31 -3.46
CA PHE A 31 2.64 14.37 -2.86
C PHE A 31 1.82 15.19 -1.88
N CYS A 32 2.26 15.29 -0.63
CA CYS A 32 1.63 16.16 0.36
C CYS A 32 2.16 17.60 0.23
N PRO A 33 1.30 18.59 -0.07
CA PRO A 33 1.71 19.99 -0.17
C PRO A 33 2.01 20.66 1.18
N VAL A 34 1.64 20.03 2.30
CA VAL A 34 1.83 20.57 3.66
C VAL A 34 3.26 20.31 4.14
N CYS A 35 3.69 19.06 4.13
CA CYS A 35 4.99 18.64 4.66
C CYS A 35 6.03 18.31 3.57
N GLY A 36 5.61 18.26 2.30
CA GLY A 36 6.46 17.93 1.15
C GLY A 36 6.80 16.45 0.99
N GLN A 37 6.28 15.58 1.85
CA GLN A 37 6.50 14.14 1.78
C GLN A 37 5.57 13.49 0.74
N THR A 38 6.12 12.52 0.01
CA THR A 38 5.32 11.61 -0.81
C THR A 38 4.89 10.41 0.04
N PHE A 39 3.62 10.03 -0.01
CA PHE A 39 3.06 8.96 0.82
C PHE A 39 2.27 7.94 -0.01
N ASP A 40 2.19 6.69 0.45
CA ASP A 40 1.46 5.61 -0.22
C ASP A 40 -0.02 5.64 0.17
N THR A 41 -0.90 5.88 -0.81
CA THR A 41 -2.36 5.93 -0.64
C THR A 41 -2.99 4.58 -0.27
N ARG A 42 -2.25 3.48 -0.41
CA ARG A 42 -2.67 2.15 0.05
C ARG A 42 -2.39 1.94 1.53
N ASN A 43 -1.46 2.72 2.10
CA ASN A 43 -1.17 2.70 3.53
C ASN A 43 -2.15 3.61 4.27
N LEU A 44 -3.17 3.01 4.89
CA LEU A 44 -4.19 3.75 5.63
C LEU A 44 -3.61 4.65 6.74
N GLY A 45 -2.52 4.22 7.39
CA GLY A 45 -1.87 5.02 8.43
C GLY A 45 -1.26 6.30 7.87
N GLU A 46 -0.59 6.21 6.72
CA GLU A 46 -0.04 7.38 6.03
C GLU A 46 -1.14 8.32 5.54
N VAL A 47 -2.21 7.79 4.94
CA VAL A 47 -3.35 8.59 4.47
C VAL A 47 -3.98 9.39 5.61
N LEU A 48 -4.24 8.74 6.75
CA LEU A 48 -4.86 9.41 7.90
C LEU A 48 -3.94 10.48 8.52
N HIS A 49 -2.63 10.23 8.56
CA HIS A 49 -1.64 11.20 9.04
C HIS A 49 -1.60 12.45 8.16
N HIS A 50 -1.56 12.28 6.84
CA HIS A 50 -1.50 13.39 5.89
C HIS A 50 -2.84 14.12 5.70
N HIS A 51 -3.95 13.59 6.20
CA HIS A 51 -5.25 14.27 6.19
C HIS A 51 -5.34 15.41 7.21
N LEU A 52 -4.52 15.40 8.27
CA LEU A 52 -4.49 16.45 9.28
C LEU A 52 -3.71 17.68 8.75
N PRO A 53 -4.13 18.93 8.99
CA PRO A 53 -3.45 20.10 8.42
C PRO A 53 -2.10 20.44 9.07
N GLU A 54 -1.85 20.01 10.30
CA GLU A 54 -0.62 20.29 11.06
C GLU A 54 0.10 18.98 11.38
N HIS A 55 0.74 18.38 10.38
CA HIS A 55 1.52 17.16 10.52
C HIS A 55 2.96 17.35 10.03
N GLU A 56 3.89 16.71 10.72
CA GLU A 56 5.30 16.61 10.32
C GLU A 56 5.51 15.38 9.42
N PRO A 57 6.58 15.34 8.60
CA PRO A 57 6.92 14.16 7.82
C PRO A 57 7.08 12.90 8.68
N LEU A 58 6.54 11.79 8.21
CA LEU A 58 6.75 10.46 8.78
C LEU A 58 8.21 10.00 8.55
N PRO A 59 8.81 9.25 9.48
CA PRO A 59 10.12 8.65 9.28
C PRO A 59 10.13 7.78 8.02
N THR A 60 11.12 7.97 7.14
CA THR A 60 11.36 7.04 6.04
C THR A 60 12.16 5.87 6.58
N GLU A 61 11.56 4.69 6.60
CA GLU A 61 12.32 3.45 6.80
C GLU A 61 13.21 3.28 5.56
N GLN A 62 14.54 3.27 5.76
CA GLN A 62 15.55 3.12 4.70
C GLN A 62 15.71 1.66 4.26
#